data_AF-A0A816ENV3-F1
#
_entry.id   AF-A0A816ENV3-F1
#
_cell.length_a   1.000
_cell.length_b   1.000
_cell.length_c   1.000
_cell.angle_alpha   90.00
_cell.angle_beta   90.00
_cell.angle_gamma   90.00
#
_symmetry.space_group_name_H-M   'P 1'
#
loop_
_entity.id
_entity.type
_entity.pdbx_description
1 polymer ?
#
loop_
_entity_poly.entity_id
_entity_poly.type
_entity_poly.pdbx_seq_one_letter_code
_entity_poly.pdbx_strand_id
1 'polypeptide(L)'
;MVKKSEQEELVNDVESLQLAQDGRIFIKASNLFVKKWSKKEPNFIEYFQNEWLTIHNAWYEGVGHFTPSANNALEATNNIIKKKNTLGERLLLSRVKVLAFEIVEKWSKCYERVQYDIPAGDETKITNVGIDVVKKMKWYTFDQYQKKAFTIWSVTLPVDKLKWLDGVCTCAVFFKKYMCKHVVGMTIRLDHCKPPPAAKNAKIGDKKIVVVDHQNPKKCY
;
A
#
# COMPACT_ATOMS: atom_id res chain seq x y z
N MET A 1 1.72 -33.30 14.25
CA MET A 1 2.85 -32.34 14.29
C MET A 1 3.08 -31.87 12.88
N VAL A 2 2.79 -30.60 12.60
CA VAL A 2 3.02 -29.97 11.29
C VAL A 2 4.53 -29.87 11.07
N LYS A 3 5.02 -30.23 9.88
CA LYS A 3 6.44 -30.05 9.57
C LYS A 3 6.73 -28.55 9.54
N LYS A 4 7.87 -28.12 10.10
CA LYS A 4 8.26 -26.70 10.18
C LYS A 4 8.12 -25.94 8.85
N SER A 5 8.39 -26.61 7.72
CA SER A 5 8.22 -26.07 6.37
C SER A 5 6.76 -25.76 5.98
N GLU A 6 5.79 -26.55 6.45
CA GLU A 6 4.37 -26.36 6.14
C GLU A 6 3.77 -25.20 6.95
N GLN A 7 4.27 -24.97 8.17
CA GLN A 7 3.91 -23.79 8.96
C GLN A 7 4.43 -22.51 8.30
N GLU A 8 5.67 -22.52 7.81
CA GLU A 8 6.24 -21.40 7.06
C GLU A 8 5.43 -21.11 5.78
N GLU A 9 5.02 -22.15 5.05
CA GLU A 9 4.15 -22.01 3.87
C GLU A 9 2.78 -21.40 4.24
N LEU A 10 2.14 -21.89 5.32
CA LEU A 10 0.85 -21.38 5.79
C LEU A 10 0.94 -19.89 6.15
N VAL A 11 1.97 -19.49 6.89
CA VAL A 11 2.19 -18.09 7.27
C VAL A 11 2.39 -17.22 6.03
N ASN A 12 3.21 -17.67 5.08
CA ASN A 12 3.42 -16.94 3.82
C ASN A 12 2.13 -16.78 3.01
N ASP A 13 1.28 -17.80 2.99
CA ASP A 13 -0.02 -17.74 2.33
C ASP A 13 -0.99 -16.77 3.03
N VAL A 14 -0.99 -16.75 4.37
CA VAL A 14 -1.76 -15.77 5.16
C VAL A 14 -1.27 -14.35 4.88
N GLU A 15 0.04 -14.11 4.84
CA GLU A 15 0.60 -12.80 4.46
C GLU A 15 0.21 -12.41 3.02
N SER A 16 0.17 -13.38 2.10
CA SER A 16 -0.25 -13.15 0.72
C SER A 16 -1.73 -12.81 0.60
N LEU A 17 -2.56 -13.39 1.48
CA LEU A 17 -3.98 -13.09 1.58
C LEU A 17 -4.23 -11.70 2.19
N GLN A 18 -3.43 -11.31 3.19
CA GLN A 18 -3.46 -9.97 3.79
C GLN A 18 -3.24 -8.87 2.74
N LEU A 19 -2.38 -9.12 1.76
CA LEU A 19 -2.02 -8.16 0.70
C LEU A 19 -3.05 -8.10 -0.44
N ALA A 20 -4.23 -8.71 -0.29
CA ALA A 20 -5.30 -8.59 -1.26
C ALA A 20 -5.67 -7.11 -1.49
N GLN A 21 -5.77 -6.70 -2.76
CA GLN A 21 -5.93 -5.29 -3.13
C GLN A 21 -7.37 -4.78 -2.93
N ASP A 22 -8.38 -5.62 -3.13
CA ASP A 22 -9.78 -5.24 -2.94
C ASP A 22 -10.59 -6.40 -2.39
N GLY A 23 -11.82 -6.10 -1.94
CA GLY A 23 -12.70 -7.11 -1.35
C GLY A 23 -13.08 -8.25 -2.29
N ARG A 24 -13.15 -8.02 -3.61
CA ARG A 24 -13.47 -9.09 -4.57
C ARG A 24 -12.30 -10.06 -4.69
N ILE A 25 -11.07 -9.53 -4.76
CA ILE A 25 -9.84 -10.33 -4.76
C ILE A 25 -9.73 -11.09 -3.44
N PHE A 26 -9.94 -10.41 -2.31
CA PHE A 26 -9.87 -11.01 -0.98
C PHE A 26 -10.84 -12.18 -0.83
N ILE A 27 -12.13 -11.99 -1.10
CA ILE A 27 -13.16 -13.06 -0.99
C ILE A 27 -12.77 -14.27 -1.84
N LYS A 28 -12.39 -14.03 -3.10
CA LYS A 28 -12.06 -15.12 -4.01
C LYS A 28 -10.75 -15.82 -3.61
N ALA A 29 -9.76 -15.08 -3.09
CA ALA A 29 -8.50 -15.64 -2.62
C ALA A 29 -8.70 -16.46 -1.34
N SER A 30 -9.53 -15.97 -0.41
CA SER A 30 -9.96 -16.67 0.81
C SER A 30 -10.59 -18.02 0.50
N ASN A 31 -11.49 -18.08 -0.50
CA ASN A 31 -12.09 -19.35 -0.92
C ASN A 31 -11.05 -20.37 -1.42
N LEU A 32 -10.03 -19.91 -2.15
CA LEU A 32 -8.96 -20.77 -2.63
C LEU A 32 -7.97 -21.16 -1.53
N PHE A 33 -7.71 -20.25 -0.58
CA PHE A 33 -6.90 -20.49 0.61
C PHE A 33 -7.51 -21.61 1.45
N VAL A 34 -8.80 -21.50 1.77
CA VAL A 34 -9.58 -22.53 2.48
C VAL A 34 -9.49 -23.86 1.74
N LYS A 35 -9.69 -23.86 0.42
CA LYS A 35 -9.60 -25.08 -0.38
C LYS A 35 -8.21 -25.72 -0.35
N LYS A 36 -7.14 -24.92 -0.31
CA LYS A 36 -5.75 -25.40 -0.25
C LYS A 36 -5.45 -26.06 1.11
N TRP A 37 -5.91 -25.44 2.20
CA TRP A 37 -5.49 -25.80 3.55
C TRP A 37 -6.48 -26.67 4.32
N SER A 38 -7.75 -26.78 3.91
CA SER A 38 -8.79 -27.55 4.62
C SER A 38 -8.45 -29.03 4.81
N LYS A 39 -7.69 -29.62 3.89
CA LYS A 39 -7.22 -31.01 4.00
C LYS A 39 -5.98 -31.18 4.88
N LYS A 40 -5.16 -30.13 4.99
CA LYS A 40 -3.88 -30.17 5.71
C LYS A 40 -4.07 -29.76 7.17
N GLU A 41 -4.83 -28.69 7.40
CA GLU A 41 -5.01 -28.05 8.72
C GLU A 41 -6.50 -27.73 8.98
N PRO A 42 -7.37 -28.74 9.09
CA PRO A 42 -8.82 -28.54 9.16
C PRO A 42 -9.25 -27.68 10.36
N ASN A 43 -8.70 -27.92 11.55
CA ASN A 43 -9.06 -27.20 12.77
C ASN A 43 -8.68 -25.71 12.68
N PHE A 44 -7.51 -25.41 12.12
CA PHE A 44 -7.10 -24.03 11.90
C PHE A 44 -8.00 -23.34 10.89
N ILE A 45 -8.35 -24.03 9.79
CA ILE A 45 -9.19 -23.45 8.74
C ILE A 45 -10.61 -23.19 9.21
N GLU A 46 -11.20 -24.10 9.99
CA GLU A 46 -12.51 -23.87 10.61
C GLU A 46 -12.50 -22.62 11.50
N TYR A 47 -11.52 -22.53 12.42
CA TYR A 47 -11.32 -21.34 13.25
C TYR A 47 -11.12 -20.07 12.41
N PHE A 48 -10.21 -20.12 11.45
CA PHE A 48 -9.83 -18.97 10.63
C PHE A 48 -10.99 -18.47 9.76
N GLN A 49 -11.80 -19.37 9.23
CA GLN A 49 -13.00 -19.01 8.47
C GLN A 49 -14.03 -18.29 9.33
N ASN A 50 -14.32 -18.83 10.51
CA ASN A 50 -15.34 -18.27 11.41
C ASN A 50 -14.90 -16.91 11.95
N GLU A 51 -13.66 -16.80 12.42
CA GLU A 51 -13.17 -15.57 13.05
C GLU A 51 -12.71 -14.54 12.02
N TRP A 52 -11.76 -14.90 11.15
CA TRP A 52 -11.01 -13.93 10.35
C TRP A 52 -11.55 -13.72 8.93
N LEU A 53 -12.37 -14.64 8.41
CA LEU A 53 -12.98 -14.49 7.08
C LEU A 53 -14.46 -14.08 7.14
N THR A 54 -15.12 -14.29 8.28
CA THR A 54 -16.54 -13.97 8.46
C THR A 54 -16.73 -12.76 9.39
N ILE A 55 -16.29 -12.85 10.65
CA ILE A 55 -16.55 -11.83 11.66
C ILE A 55 -15.59 -10.64 11.52
N HIS A 56 -14.29 -10.91 11.46
CA HIS A 56 -13.22 -9.90 11.46
C HIS A 56 -12.59 -9.73 10.07
N ASN A 57 -13.37 -9.77 9.00
CA ASN A 57 -12.88 -9.85 7.61
C ASN A 57 -12.20 -8.59 7.05
N ALA A 58 -12.00 -7.55 7.86
CA ALA A 58 -11.40 -6.27 7.49
C ALA A 58 -9.90 -6.17 7.87
N TRP A 59 -9.19 -7.30 7.90
CA TRP A 59 -7.76 -7.34 8.26
C TRP A 59 -6.81 -7.33 7.05
N TYR A 60 -7.35 -7.37 5.82
CA TYR A 60 -6.58 -7.26 4.59
C TYR A 60 -6.36 -5.79 4.19
N GLU A 61 -5.20 -5.49 3.64
CA GLU A 61 -4.73 -4.12 3.35
C GLU A 61 -5.63 -3.39 2.35
N GLY A 62 -6.25 -4.12 1.43
CA GLY A 62 -7.17 -3.58 0.43
C GLY A 62 -8.51 -3.07 0.96
N VAL A 63 -8.89 -3.40 2.21
CA VAL A 63 -10.16 -2.96 2.81
C VAL A 63 -10.15 -1.46 3.09
N GLY A 64 -8.99 -0.97 3.50
CA GLY A 64 -8.71 0.41 3.81
C GLY A 64 -7.83 0.99 2.72
N HIS A 65 -8.35 1.05 1.49
CA HIS A 65 -7.62 1.66 0.39
C HIS A 65 -7.20 3.07 0.79
N PHE A 66 -5.88 3.32 0.80
CA PHE A 66 -5.27 4.59 1.19
C PHE A 66 -5.35 4.96 2.69
N THR A 67 -5.71 4.03 3.57
CA THR A 67 -5.68 4.25 5.03
C THR A 67 -4.61 3.37 5.68
N PRO A 68 -3.69 3.97 6.46
CA PRO A 68 -2.77 3.21 7.27
C PRO A 68 -3.47 2.21 8.21
N SER A 69 -2.96 0.98 8.29
CA SER A 69 -3.40 -0.01 9.29
C SER A 69 -3.01 0.40 10.73
N ALA A 70 -2.30 1.53 10.88
CA ALA A 70 -2.01 2.16 12.16
C ALA A 70 -2.90 3.40 12.38
N ASN A 71 -3.33 3.61 13.63
CA ASN A 71 -4.09 4.78 14.10
C ASN A 71 -3.45 6.16 13.74
N ASN A 72 -2.17 6.15 13.38
CA ASN A 72 -1.41 7.28 12.83
C ASN A 72 -2.14 8.03 11.72
N ALA A 73 -3.00 7.36 10.93
CA ALA A 73 -3.78 8.00 9.88
C ALA A 73 -4.77 9.06 10.40
N LEU A 74 -5.52 8.70 11.45
CA LEU A 74 -6.50 9.57 12.08
C LEU A 74 -5.79 10.72 12.80
N GLU A 75 -4.71 10.43 13.51
CA GLU A 75 -3.92 11.45 14.21
C GLU A 75 -3.25 12.43 13.23
N ALA A 76 -2.69 11.93 12.13
CA ALA A 76 -2.12 12.77 11.07
C ALA A 76 -3.19 13.65 10.41
N THR A 77 -4.35 13.08 10.09
CA THR A 77 -5.48 13.82 9.50
C THR A 77 -5.98 14.91 10.44
N ASN A 78 -6.18 14.56 11.73
CA ASN A 78 -6.56 15.52 12.77
C ASN A 78 -5.51 16.63 12.92
N ASN A 79 -4.23 16.31 12.83
CA ASN A 79 -3.15 17.30 12.87
C ASN A 79 -3.16 18.21 11.65
N ILE A 80 -3.49 17.71 10.45
CA ILE A 80 -3.60 18.54 9.24
C ILE A 80 -4.78 19.51 9.38
N ILE A 81 -5.95 19.03 9.81
CA ILE A 81 -7.13 19.88 10.03
C ILE A 81 -6.79 20.96 11.07
N LYS A 82 -6.16 20.57 12.18
CA LYS A 82 -5.74 21.51 13.22
C LYS A 82 -4.72 22.54 12.72
N LYS A 83 -3.68 22.13 11.99
CA LYS A 83 -2.59 23.02 11.58
C LYS A 83 -2.89 23.85 10.34
N LYS A 84 -3.69 23.36 9.40
CA LYS A 84 -3.92 24.00 8.10
C LYS A 84 -5.30 24.60 7.92
N ASN A 85 -6.30 24.15 8.69
CA ASN A 85 -7.69 24.56 8.49
C ASN A 85 -8.27 25.31 9.68
N THR A 86 -8.05 24.83 10.90
CA THR A 86 -8.56 25.51 12.11
C THR A 86 -7.50 26.34 12.84
N LEU A 87 -6.22 26.20 12.46
CA LEU A 87 -5.07 26.82 13.15
C LEU A 87 -5.01 26.53 14.66
N GLY A 88 -5.63 25.44 15.10
CA GLY A 88 -5.75 25.05 16.51
C GLY A 88 -6.87 25.78 17.27
N GLU A 89 -7.66 26.62 16.61
CA GLU A 89 -8.72 27.39 17.26
C GLU A 89 -10.05 26.63 17.37
N ARG A 90 -10.85 26.97 18.39
CA ARG A 90 -12.23 26.53 18.50
C ARG A 90 -13.11 27.42 17.62
N LEU A 91 -13.69 26.84 16.59
CA LEU A 91 -14.55 27.56 15.65
C LEU A 91 -16.02 27.49 16.06
N LEU A 92 -16.77 28.55 15.73
CA LEU A 92 -18.23 28.54 15.81
C LEU A 92 -18.81 27.47 14.87
N LEU A 93 -19.93 26.85 15.28
CA LEU A 93 -20.53 25.73 14.54
C LEU A 93 -20.86 26.08 13.08
N SER A 94 -21.32 27.31 12.82
CA SER A 94 -21.58 27.82 11.47
C SER A 94 -20.31 27.84 10.60
N ARG A 95 -19.17 28.20 11.19
CA ARG A 95 -17.86 28.23 10.52
C ARG A 95 -17.30 26.83 10.29
N VAL A 96 -17.54 25.90 11.22
CA VAL A 96 -17.14 24.49 11.08
C VAL A 96 -17.81 23.85 9.86
N LYS A 97 -19.11 24.10 9.64
CA LYS A 97 -19.83 23.56 8.47
C LYS A 97 -19.21 24.03 7.15
N VAL A 98 -18.98 25.34 7.01
CA VAL A 98 -18.36 25.92 5.81
C VAL A 98 -16.96 25.34 5.59
N LEU A 99 -16.14 25.31 6.66
CA LEU A 99 -14.78 24.78 6.58
C LEU A 99 -14.76 23.28 6.23
N ALA A 100 -15.72 22.49 6.72
CA ALA A 100 -15.83 21.08 6.36
C ALA A 100 -16.09 20.89 4.87
N PHE A 101 -17.00 21.68 4.28
CA PHE A 101 -17.25 21.65 2.84
C PHE A 101 -16.02 22.10 2.03
N GLU A 102 -15.33 23.16 2.45
CA GLU A 102 -14.09 23.61 1.82
C GLU A 102 -12.97 22.56 1.89
N ILE A 103 -12.83 21.87 3.03
CA ILE A 103 -11.89 20.76 3.20
C ILE A 103 -12.22 19.64 2.21
N VAL A 104 -13.49 19.21 2.18
CA VAL A 104 -13.95 18.14 1.30
C VAL A 104 -13.76 18.52 -0.17
N GLU A 105 -14.14 19.73 -0.57
CA GLU A 105 -13.98 20.21 -1.94
C GLU A 105 -12.50 20.29 -2.35
N LYS A 106 -11.66 20.84 -1.47
CA LYS A 106 -10.21 20.96 -1.71
C LYS A 106 -9.55 19.59 -1.81
N TRP A 107 -9.89 18.66 -0.91
CA TRP A 107 -9.38 17.30 -0.97
C TRP A 107 -9.88 16.61 -2.23
N SER A 108 -11.16 16.75 -2.56
CA SER A 108 -11.78 16.20 -3.78
C SER A 108 -11.06 16.65 -5.06
N LYS A 109 -10.65 17.91 -5.14
CA LYS A 109 -9.89 18.48 -6.27
C LYS A 109 -8.40 18.07 -6.30
N CYS A 110 -7.85 17.56 -5.19
CA CYS A 110 -6.45 17.13 -5.10
C CYS A 110 -6.22 15.65 -5.50
N TYR A 111 -7.23 14.95 -6.00
CA TYR A 111 -7.14 13.52 -6.33
C TYR A 111 -6.86 13.20 -7.80
N GLU A 112 -6.63 14.19 -8.67
CA GLU A 112 -6.11 13.87 -10.00
C GLU A 112 -4.75 13.17 -9.87
N ARG A 113 -4.72 11.92 -10.30
CA ARG A 113 -3.61 11.00 -10.12
C ARG A 113 -3.30 10.31 -11.44
N VAL A 114 -2.02 10.03 -11.66
CA VAL A 114 -1.51 9.27 -12.80
C VAL A 114 -0.99 7.93 -12.28
N GLN A 115 -1.47 6.84 -12.89
CA GLN A 115 -1.03 5.48 -12.58
C GLN A 115 0.08 5.03 -13.54
N TYR A 116 1.09 4.37 -12.99
CA TYR A 116 2.23 3.78 -13.68
C TYR A 116 2.35 2.30 -13.26
N ASP A 117 2.43 1.39 -14.21
CA ASP A 117 2.57 -0.05 -13.93
C ASP A 117 4.06 -0.46 -14.05
N ILE A 118 4.57 -1.20 -13.06
CA ILE A 118 5.98 -1.57 -12.86
C ILE A 118 6.08 -3.09 -12.70
N PRO A 119 7.01 -3.77 -13.37
CA PRO A 119 7.19 -5.21 -13.21
C PRO A 119 7.76 -5.55 -11.84
N ALA A 120 7.32 -6.68 -11.28
CA ALA A 120 7.92 -7.25 -10.10
C ALA A 120 9.01 -8.26 -10.51
N GLY A 121 10.23 -8.06 -10.02
CA GLY A 121 11.37 -8.94 -10.31
C GLY A 121 12.34 -8.34 -11.34
N ASP A 122 13.06 -9.22 -12.04
CA ASP A 122 14.16 -8.84 -12.95
C ASP A 122 13.69 -8.46 -14.36
N GLU A 123 12.39 -8.58 -14.64
CA GLU A 123 11.82 -8.17 -15.93
C GLU A 123 11.92 -6.65 -16.09
N THR A 124 12.51 -6.20 -17.19
CA THR A 124 12.83 -4.78 -17.40
C THR A 124 11.77 -4.01 -18.19
N LYS A 125 10.79 -4.71 -18.79
CA LYS A 125 9.77 -4.10 -19.66
C LYS A 125 8.44 -4.83 -19.54
N ILE A 126 7.36 -4.09 -19.31
CA ILE A 126 6.00 -4.59 -19.49
C ILE A 126 5.41 -3.94 -20.75
N THR A 127 4.78 -4.73 -21.61
CA THR A 127 3.96 -4.21 -22.72
C THR A 127 2.53 -3.96 -22.24
N ASN A 128 1.80 -3.01 -22.83
CA ASN A 128 0.38 -2.78 -22.52
C ASN A 128 -0.45 -4.07 -22.68
N VAL A 129 -0.07 -4.92 -23.65
CA VAL A 129 -0.66 -6.25 -23.84
C VAL A 129 -0.39 -7.17 -22.63
N GLY A 130 0.82 -7.17 -22.08
CA GLY A 130 1.16 -7.91 -20.86
C GLY A 130 0.37 -7.44 -19.64
N ILE A 131 0.17 -6.12 -19.50
CA ILE A 131 -0.67 -5.55 -18.44
C ILE A 131 -2.12 -6.04 -18.56
N ASP A 132 -2.69 -6.00 -19.76
CA ASP A 132 -4.06 -6.44 -20.00
C ASP A 132 -4.24 -7.94 -19.79
N VAL A 133 -3.25 -8.75 -20.20
CA VAL A 133 -3.25 -10.20 -19.98
C VAL A 133 -3.23 -10.50 -18.48
N VAL A 134 -2.39 -9.81 -17.70
CA VAL A 134 -2.34 -9.99 -16.24
C VAL A 134 -3.64 -9.53 -15.58
N LYS A 135 -4.19 -8.37 -15.97
CA LYS A 135 -5.46 -7.84 -15.43
C LYS A 135 -6.67 -8.73 -15.74
N LYS A 136 -6.69 -9.38 -16.91
CA LYS A 136 -7.78 -10.27 -17.35
C LYS A 136 -7.57 -11.74 -16.92
N MET A 137 -6.39 -12.09 -16.42
CA MET A 137 -6.05 -13.47 -16.12
C MET A 137 -6.87 -14.01 -14.96
N LYS A 138 -7.59 -15.11 -15.22
CA LYS A 138 -8.26 -15.87 -14.16
C LYS A 138 -7.24 -16.73 -13.40
N TRP A 139 -7.56 -16.97 -12.14
CA TRP A 139 -6.81 -17.84 -11.23
C TRP A 139 -7.80 -18.77 -10.54
N TYR A 140 -7.37 -20.03 -10.37
CA TYR A 140 -8.19 -21.16 -9.92
C TYR A 140 -7.58 -21.91 -8.73
N THR A 141 -6.31 -21.64 -8.40
CA THR A 141 -5.64 -22.12 -7.18
C THR A 141 -5.03 -20.96 -6.41
N PHE A 142 -4.79 -21.16 -5.12
CA PHE A 142 -4.19 -20.12 -4.28
C PHE A 142 -2.75 -19.81 -4.73
N ASP A 143 -1.97 -20.82 -5.13
CA ASP A 143 -0.60 -20.61 -5.64
C ASP A 143 -0.58 -19.80 -6.94
N GLN A 144 -1.59 -19.97 -7.81
CA GLN A 144 -1.76 -19.13 -8.99
C GLN A 144 -2.10 -17.69 -8.63
N TYR A 145 -2.95 -17.49 -7.61
CA TYR A 145 -3.24 -16.16 -7.09
C TYR A 145 -1.95 -15.51 -6.57
N GLN A 146 -1.20 -16.18 -5.70
CA GLN A 146 0.04 -15.66 -5.11
C GLN A 146 1.03 -15.29 -6.22
N LYS A 147 1.37 -16.22 -7.12
CA LYS A 147 2.30 -15.92 -8.21
C LYS A 147 1.90 -14.70 -9.04
N LYS A 148 0.60 -14.49 -9.27
CA LYS A 148 0.07 -13.39 -10.13
C LYS A 148 -0.13 -12.07 -9.39
N ALA A 149 -0.55 -12.11 -8.13
CA ALA A 149 -0.77 -10.90 -7.33
C ALA A 149 0.52 -10.11 -7.14
N PHE A 150 1.67 -10.80 -7.22
CA PHE A 150 3.00 -10.23 -7.06
C PHE A 150 3.79 -10.06 -8.37
N THR A 151 3.17 -10.07 -9.57
CA THR A 151 3.90 -9.85 -10.85
C THR A 151 3.98 -8.40 -11.30
N ILE A 152 2.98 -7.57 -11.02
CA ILE A 152 2.92 -6.17 -11.46
C ILE A 152 2.52 -5.28 -10.29
N TRP A 153 3.31 -4.24 -10.08
CA TRP A 153 3.05 -3.17 -9.12
C TRP A 153 2.56 -1.92 -9.81
N SER A 154 1.45 -1.37 -9.35
CA SER A 154 0.93 -0.08 -9.81
C SER A 154 1.38 0.99 -8.83
N VAL A 155 2.00 2.04 -9.34
CA VAL A 155 2.37 3.27 -8.62
C VAL A 155 1.47 4.39 -9.10
N THR A 156 0.77 5.04 -8.20
CA THR A 156 -0.15 6.12 -8.52
C THR A 156 0.32 7.41 -7.86
N LEU A 157 0.71 8.40 -8.67
CA LEU A 157 1.25 9.68 -8.21
C LEU A 157 0.24 10.81 -8.43
N PRO A 158 0.17 11.82 -7.57
CA PRO A 158 -0.60 13.04 -7.85
C PRO A 158 -0.09 13.74 -9.11
N VAL A 159 -1.00 14.39 -9.85
CA VAL A 159 -0.63 15.26 -10.98
C VAL A 159 0.21 16.45 -10.51
N ASP A 160 -0.09 16.97 -9.31
CA ASP A 160 0.71 17.99 -8.66
C ASP A 160 2.07 17.42 -8.21
N LYS A 161 3.12 17.74 -8.98
CA LYS A 161 4.49 17.23 -8.78
C LYS A 161 5.04 17.53 -7.39
N LEU A 162 4.63 18.64 -6.77
CA LEU A 162 5.11 19.02 -5.44
C LEU A 162 4.55 18.12 -4.33
N LYS A 163 3.44 17.43 -4.60
CA LYS A 163 2.77 16.50 -3.68
C LYS A 163 3.14 15.05 -3.90
N TRP A 164 4.27 14.77 -4.55
CA TRP A 164 4.68 13.40 -4.87
C TRP A 164 4.74 12.45 -3.66
N LEU A 165 4.92 12.98 -2.44
CA LEU A 165 4.86 12.24 -1.18
C LEU A 165 3.49 11.58 -0.92
N ASP A 166 2.41 12.10 -1.52
CA ASP A 166 1.06 11.51 -1.45
C ASP A 166 0.89 10.36 -2.49
N GLY A 167 1.99 9.96 -3.14
CA GLY A 167 2.08 8.84 -4.06
C GLY A 167 1.85 7.50 -3.36
N VAL A 168 1.20 6.58 -4.06
CA VAL A 168 0.80 5.27 -3.53
C VAL A 168 1.29 4.14 -4.42
N CYS A 169 1.47 2.94 -3.86
CA CYS A 169 1.92 1.78 -4.61
C CYS A 169 1.23 0.50 -4.14
N THR A 170 0.97 -0.44 -5.05
CA THR A 170 0.36 -1.74 -4.71
C THR A 170 1.37 -2.81 -4.27
N CYS A 171 2.65 -2.47 -4.08
CA CYS A 171 3.64 -3.44 -3.63
C CYS A 171 3.52 -3.73 -2.12
N ALA A 172 3.90 -4.94 -1.71
CA ALA A 172 3.90 -5.38 -0.31
C ALA A 172 4.59 -4.42 0.67
N VAL A 173 5.72 -3.81 0.27
CA VAL A 173 6.45 -2.85 1.12
C VAL A 173 5.62 -1.59 1.37
N PHE A 174 4.89 -1.12 0.35
CA PHE A 174 4.08 0.08 0.49
C PHE A 174 2.88 -0.18 1.40
N PHE A 175 2.20 -1.33 1.25
CA PHE A 175 1.11 -1.67 2.16
C PHE A 175 1.59 -1.74 3.63
N LYS A 176 2.79 -2.27 3.89
CA LYS A 176 3.33 -2.35 5.25
C LYS A 176 3.91 -1.02 5.79
N LYS A 177 4.51 -0.16 4.95
CA LYS A 177 5.30 1.01 5.39
C LYS A 177 4.79 2.37 4.88
N TYR A 178 3.83 2.38 3.96
CA TYR A 178 3.32 3.57 3.25
C TYR A 178 4.40 4.38 2.51
N MET A 179 5.56 3.77 2.29
CA MET A 179 6.64 4.31 1.48
C MET A 179 7.43 3.14 0.88
N CYS A 180 7.76 3.21 -0.39
CA CYS A 180 8.52 2.16 -1.06
C CYS A 180 9.46 2.74 -2.12
N LYS A 181 10.46 1.93 -2.50
CA LYS A 181 11.41 2.27 -3.57
C LYS A 181 10.75 2.57 -4.91
N HIS A 182 9.55 2.03 -5.17
CA HIS A 182 8.83 2.24 -6.43
C HIS A 182 8.27 3.66 -6.51
N VAL A 183 7.67 4.18 -5.43
CA VAL A 183 7.20 5.58 -5.38
C VAL A 183 8.39 6.52 -5.54
N VAL A 184 9.44 6.36 -4.73
CA VAL A 184 10.64 7.22 -4.78
C VAL A 184 11.37 7.12 -6.12
N GLY A 185 11.52 5.91 -6.68
CA GLY A 185 12.18 5.70 -7.96
C GLY A 185 11.43 6.36 -9.12
N MET A 186 10.10 6.25 -9.13
CA MET A 186 9.27 6.91 -10.15
C MET A 186 9.33 8.42 -10.06
N THR A 187 9.32 8.99 -8.85
CA THR A 187 9.33 10.45 -8.66
C THR A 187 10.68 11.07 -9.00
N ILE A 188 11.79 10.35 -8.75
CA ILE A 188 13.11 10.75 -9.26
C ILE A 188 13.15 10.69 -10.79
N ARG A 189 12.64 9.61 -11.39
CA ARG A 189 12.64 9.42 -12.86
C ARG A 189 11.82 10.48 -13.59
N LEU A 190 10.72 10.93 -12.99
CA LEU A 190 9.83 11.97 -13.55
C LEU A 190 10.28 13.40 -13.17
N ASP A 191 11.41 13.56 -12.48
CA ASP A 191 11.94 14.84 -11.98
C ASP A 191 10.94 15.58 -11.05
N HIS A 192 10.14 14.84 -10.28
CA HIS A 192 9.27 15.39 -9.24
C HIS A 192 10.02 15.64 -7.92
N CYS A 193 11.11 14.91 -7.69
CA CYS A 193 11.99 15.12 -6.55
C CYS A 193 13.46 14.91 -6.93
N LYS A 194 14.35 15.63 -6.25
CA LYS A 194 15.80 15.51 -6.45
C LYS A 194 16.41 14.65 -5.35
N PRO A 195 17.18 13.61 -5.69
CA PRO A 195 17.86 12.81 -4.69
C PRO A 195 18.87 13.70 -3.92
N PRO A 196 19.01 13.48 -2.60
CA PRO A 196 19.95 14.26 -1.80
C PRO A 196 21.39 14.08 -2.33
N PRO A 197 22.27 15.10 -2.25
CA PRO A 197 23.63 15.01 -2.75
C PRO A 197 24.42 13.81 -2.20
N ALA A 198 24.18 13.44 -0.94
CA ALA A 198 24.77 12.27 -0.29
C ALA A 198 24.44 10.93 -0.98
N ALA A 199 23.36 10.85 -1.76
CA ALA A 199 22.99 9.66 -2.51
C ALA A 199 23.75 9.54 -3.85
N LYS A 200 24.31 10.63 -4.40
CA LYS A 200 25.00 10.60 -5.70
C LYS A 200 26.40 9.98 -5.64
N ASN A 201 27.03 10.00 -4.47
CA ASN A 201 28.45 9.62 -4.31
C ASN A 201 28.64 8.33 -3.50
N ALA A 202 27.56 7.68 -3.06
CA ALA A 202 27.64 6.44 -2.30
C ALA A 202 27.89 5.26 -3.24
N LYS A 203 28.94 4.46 -2.99
CA LYS A 203 29.15 3.23 -3.75
C LYS A 203 28.15 2.17 -3.27
N ILE A 204 27.72 1.30 -4.19
CA ILE A 204 26.91 0.13 -3.86
C ILE A 204 27.70 -0.73 -2.87
N GLY A 205 27.18 -0.89 -1.65
CA GLY A 205 27.83 -1.67 -0.57
C GLY A 205 28.25 -0.85 0.65
N ASP A 206 28.25 0.48 0.57
CA ASP A 206 28.65 1.32 1.71
C ASP A 206 27.54 1.38 2.78
N LYS A 207 27.87 1.03 4.03
CA LYS A 207 26.97 1.26 5.18
C LYS A 207 26.81 2.77 5.38
N LYS A 208 25.59 3.27 5.21
CA LYS A 208 25.27 4.68 5.47
C LYS A 208 25.25 4.95 6.97
N ILE A 209 25.97 5.99 7.39
CA ILE A 209 25.84 6.59 8.72
C ILE A 209 24.54 7.42 8.71
N VAL A 210 23.61 7.12 9.61
CA VAL A 210 22.38 7.89 9.76
C VAL A 210 22.72 9.20 10.47
N VAL A 211 22.84 10.29 9.72
CA VAL A 211 22.94 11.64 10.29
C VAL A 211 21.50 12.15 10.47
N VAL A 212 21.04 12.19 11.72
CA VAL A 212 19.74 12.76 12.07
C VAL A 212 19.89 14.28 12.10
N ASP A 213 19.48 14.96 11.04
CA ASP A 213 19.45 16.42 10.98
C ASP A 213 18.05 16.91 11.41
N HIS A 214 17.98 17.48 12.61
CA HIS A 214 16.75 17.96 13.24
C HIS A 214 16.27 19.33 12.72
N GLN A 215 16.89 19.93 11.69
CA GLN A 215 16.64 21.34 11.34
C GLN A 215 16.10 21.63 9.93
N ASN A 216 15.62 20.65 9.15
CA ASN A 216 15.05 20.98 7.84
C ASN A 216 13.91 20.06 7.35
N PRO A 217 12.63 20.50 7.37
CA PRO A 217 11.48 19.66 7.04
C PRO A 217 11.26 19.44 5.52
N LYS A 218 12.24 19.74 4.66
CA LYS A 218 12.14 19.64 3.18
C LYS A 218 13.13 18.67 2.54
N LYS A 219 13.48 17.55 3.18
CA LYS A 219 14.25 16.48 2.54
C LYS A 219 13.42 15.20 2.46
N CYS A 220 13.42 14.61 1.27
CA CYS A 220 12.79 13.33 0.96
C CYS A 220 13.23 12.27 1.98
N TYR A 221 12.28 11.75 2.74
CA TYR A 221 12.42 10.53 3.52
C TYR A 221 11.99 9.33 2.67
#